data_AF-A0A956N3R7-F1
#
_entry.id   AF-A0A956N3R7-F1
#
_cell.length_a   1.000
_cell.length_b   1.000
_cell.length_c   1.000
_cell.angle_alpha   90.00
_cell.angle_beta   90.00
_cell.angle_gamma   90.00
#
_symmetry.space_group_name_H-M   'P 1'
#
loop_
_entity.id
_entity.type
_entity.pdbx_description
1 polymer ?
#
loop_
_entity_poly.entity_id
_entity_poly.type
_entity_poly.pdbx_seq_one_letter_code
_entity_poly.pdbx_strand_id
1 'polypeptide(L)'
;MSDYEFHKGTLKPLTLSEGETYEDKAKKICNNNGVEKLPNYCDTYLEYIRDRNFDNYTVLNNSIYEIDNSELDPYSDVQELVDNKDGTYSYIMKFHNGGTYLEEMLEESLHKLENKEL
;
A
#
# COMPACT_ATOMS: atom_id res chain seq x y z
N MET A 1 -9.31 -9.01 20.36
CA MET A 1 -8.07 -9.81 20.38
C MET A 1 -7.17 -9.21 19.33
N SER A 2 -5.90 -8.99 19.64
CA SER A 2 -4.90 -8.57 18.64
C SER A 2 -4.44 -9.83 17.88
N ASP A 3 -4.40 -9.74 16.57
CA ASP A 3 -3.85 -10.77 15.68
C ASP A 3 -2.84 -10.12 14.71
N TYR A 4 -2.16 -10.92 13.90
CA TYR A 4 -1.28 -10.41 12.85
C TYR A 4 -2.09 -10.02 11.62
N GLU A 5 -1.84 -8.82 11.12
CA GLU A 5 -2.33 -8.38 9.80
C GLU A 5 -1.17 -8.39 8.82
N PHE A 6 -1.39 -8.91 7.61
CA PHE A 6 -0.38 -8.91 6.56
C PHE A 6 -0.86 -8.02 5.41
N HIS A 7 -0.09 -6.98 5.12
CA HIS A 7 -0.44 -5.98 4.12
C HIS A 7 0.59 -5.97 3.01
N LYS A 8 0.11 -5.92 1.77
CA LYS A 8 0.92 -5.64 0.60
C LYS A 8 0.36 -4.39 -0.08
N GLY A 9 1.23 -3.46 -0.42
CA GLY A 9 0.79 -2.26 -1.07
C GLY A 9 1.90 -1.40 -1.64
N THR A 10 1.49 -0.30 -2.25
CA THR A 10 2.39 0.77 -2.67
C THR A 10 2.00 2.07 -1.97
N LEU A 11 3.00 2.91 -1.77
CA LEU A 11 2.84 4.20 -1.14
C LEU A 11 3.51 5.25 -2.03
N LYS A 12 2.73 6.22 -2.51
CA LYS A 12 3.21 7.25 -3.43
C LYS A 12 3.01 8.63 -2.81
N PRO A 13 4.10 9.41 -2.59
CA PRO A 13 3.96 10.76 -2.06
C PRO A 13 3.23 11.65 -3.07
N LEU A 14 2.23 12.41 -2.60
CA LEU A 14 1.61 13.43 -3.42
C LEU A 14 2.46 14.69 -3.44
N THR A 15 2.72 15.19 -4.64
CA THR A 15 3.38 16.47 -4.85
C THR A 15 2.41 17.64 -4.62
N LEU A 16 2.96 18.72 -4.08
CA LEU A 16 2.29 20.00 -3.92
C LEU A 16 2.57 20.87 -5.13
N SER A 17 1.56 21.64 -5.53
CA SER A 17 1.72 22.73 -6.49
C SER A 17 2.46 23.90 -5.83
N GLU A 18 2.99 24.84 -6.61
CA GLU A 18 3.67 26.01 -6.06
C GLU A 18 2.75 26.81 -5.13
N GLY A 19 3.20 27.04 -3.89
CA GLY A 19 2.44 27.73 -2.84
C GLY A 19 1.29 26.92 -2.22
N GLU A 20 1.04 25.69 -2.66
CA GLU A 20 -0.01 24.82 -2.11
C GLU A 20 0.45 24.19 -0.79
N THR A 21 -0.42 24.20 0.22
CA THR A 21 -0.19 23.46 1.47
C THR A 21 -0.80 22.06 1.39
N TYR A 22 -0.36 21.14 2.27
CA TYR A 22 -1.01 19.84 2.38
C TYR A 22 -2.48 19.94 2.81
N GLU A 23 -2.86 20.99 3.54
CA GLU A 23 -4.25 21.23 3.90
C GLU A 23 -5.09 21.62 2.67
N ASP A 24 -4.56 22.47 1.78
CA ASP A 24 -5.21 22.80 0.51
C ASP A 24 -5.38 21.55 -0.37
N LYS A 25 -4.35 20.70 -0.41
CA LYS A 25 -4.40 19.42 -1.14
C LYS A 25 -5.44 18.48 -0.55
N ALA A 26 -5.48 18.34 0.78
CA ALA A 26 -6.47 17.54 1.49
C ALA A 26 -7.89 18.00 1.19
N LYS A 27 -8.13 19.32 1.22
CA LYS A 27 -9.41 19.91 0.85
C LYS A 27 -9.84 19.56 -0.57
N LYS A 28 -8.93 19.63 -1.54
CA LYS A 28 -9.22 19.22 -2.94
C LYS A 28 -9.60 17.75 -3.03
N ILE A 29 -8.86 16.87 -2.34
CA ILE A 29 -9.16 15.43 -2.29
C ILE A 29 -10.54 15.20 -1.69
N CYS A 30 -10.85 15.80 -0.54
CA CYS A 30 -12.15 15.66 0.11
C CYS A 30 -13.30 16.15 -0.78
N ASN A 31 -13.16 17.31 -1.40
CA ASN A 31 -14.16 17.85 -2.32
C ASN A 31 -14.40 16.91 -3.52
N ASN A 32 -13.34 16.38 -4.13
CA ASN A 32 -13.44 15.44 -5.25
C ASN A 32 -14.11 14.12 -4.87
N ASN A 33 -14.16 13.79 -3.58
CA ASN A 33 -14.83 12.62 -3.02
C ASN A 33 -16.18 12.97 -2.35
N GLY A 34 -16.76 14.12 -2.70
CA GLY A 34 -18.11 14.52 -2.24
C GLY A 34 -18.17 15.14 -0.84
N VAL A 35 -17.03 15.46 -0.23
CA VAL A 35 -16.97 16.11 1.09
C VAL A 35 -16.72 17.60 0.90
N GLU A 36 -17.82 18.33 0.65
CA GLU A 36 -17.77 19.77 0.36
C GLU A 36 -17.49 20.63 1.60
N LYS A 37 -17.84 20.14 2.80
CA LYS A 37 -17.65 20.83 4.07
C LYS A 37 -17.09 19.87 5.11
N LEU A 38 -16.10 20.36 5.84
CA LEU A 38 -15.51 19.64 6.95
C LEU A 38 -16.56 19.44 8.07
N PRO A 39 -16.74 18.22 8.60
CA PRO A 39 -17.61 18.01 9.75
C PRO A 39 -17.10 18.73 10.99
N ASN A 40 -18.01 19.11 11.89
CA ASN A 40 -17.68 19.89 13.11
C ASN A 40 -16.77 19.16 14.13
N TYR A 41 -16.46 17.88 13.90
CA TYR A 41 -15.60 17.08 14.77
C TYR A 41 -14.18 16.92 14.22
N CYS A 42 -13.86 17.51 13.06
CA CYS A 42 -12.50 17.60 12.53
C CYS A 42 -12.10 19.07 12.43
N ASP A 43 -10.87 19.40 12.81
CA ASP A 43 -10.36 20.77 12.73
C ASP A 43 -9.71 21.05 11.37
N THR A 44 -9.21 20.01 10.70
CA THR A 44 -8.56 20.10 9.38
C THR A 44 -9.01 19.00 8.42
N TYR A 45 -8.91 19.25 7.11
CA TYR A 45 -9.12 18.24 6.08
C TYR A 45 -8.06 17.13 6.15
N LEU A 46 -6.84 17.43 6.58
CA LEU A 46 -5.81 16.42 6.86
C LEU A 46 -6.24 15.43 7.95
N GLU A 47 -6.82 15.91 9.05
CA GLU A 47 -7.39 15.04 10.08
C GLU A 47 -8.54 14.20 9.53
N TYR A 48 -9.42 14.81 8.73
CA TYR A 48 -10.54 14.10 8.14
C TYR A 48 -10.10 12.94 7.23
N ILE A 49 -9.06 13.13 6.41
CA ILE A 49 -8.48 12.04 5.60
C ILE A 49 -7.92 10.94 6.49
N ARG A 50 -7.22 11.30 7.57
CA ARG A 50 -6.62 10.34 8.52
C ARG A 50 -7.69 9.51 9.24
N ASP A 51 -8.77 10.14 9.69
CA ASP A 51 -9.79 9.49 10.51
C ASP A 51 -10.77 8.64 9.71
N ARG A 52 -11.09 9.05 8.47
CA ARG A 52 -12.04 8.32 7.62
C ARG A 52 -11.45 7.15 6.85
N ASN A 53 -10.13 6.93 6.98
CA ASN A 53 -9.41 5.91 6.23
C ASN A 53 -9.79 5.96 4.74
N PHE A 54 -9.60 7.14 4.12
CA PHE A 54 -9.86 7.28 2.69
C PHE A 54 -9.14 6.17 1.95
N ASP A 55 -9.90 5.29 1.27
CA ASP A 55 -9.37 3.99 0.80
C ASP A 55 -8.06 4.10 0.00
N ASN A 56 -7.89 5.21 -0.73
CA ASN A 56 -6.73 5.45 -1.58
C ASN A 56 -5.77 6.52 -1.05
N TYR A 57 -6.01 7.11 0.13
CA TYR A 57 -5.18 8.18 0.68
C TYR A 57 -4.90 8.01 2.17
N THR A 58 -3.64 8.21 2.55
CA THR A 58 -3.24 8.22 3.96
C THR A 58 -2.40 9.45 4.28
N VAL A 59 -2.42 9.86 5.55
CA VAL A 59 -1.65 11.01 6.06
C VAL A 59 -0.57 10.51 7.01
N LEU A 60 0.69 10.61 6.58
CA LEU A 60 1.88 10.19 7.35
C LEU A 60 2.79 11.41 7.53
N ASN A 61 3.18 11.72 8.77
CA ASN A 61 4.03 12.88 9.10
C ASN A 61 3.54 14.19 8.45
N ASN A 62 2.22 14.44 8.52
CA ASN A 62 1.55 15.61 7.92
C ASN A 62 1.67 15.73 6.38
N SER A 63 2.14 14.68 5.69
CA SER A 63 2.18 14.59 4.24
C SER A 63 1.12 13.62 3.75
N ILE A 64 0.58 13.87 2.55
CA ILE A 64 -0.43 13.00 1.95
C ILE A 64 0.25 12.02 0.99
N TYR A 65 -0.12 10.76 1.11
CA TYR A 65 0.28 9.70 0.19
C TYR A 65 -0.96 9.10 -0.45
N GLU A 66 -0.85 8.78 -1.73
CA GLU A 66 -1.73 7.82 -2.38
C GLU A 66 -1.28 6.42 -1.95
N ILE A 67 -2.20 5.60 -1.47
CA ILE A 67 -1.95 4.24 -1.01
C ILE A 67 -2.79 3.28 -1.83
N ASP A 68 -2.17 2.21 -2.29
CA ASP A 68 -2.85 1.02 -2.78
C ASP A 68 -2.50 -0.10 -1.80
N ASN A 69 -3.47 -0.61 -1.06
CA ASN A 69 -3.26 -1.57 0.01
C ASN A 69 -4.19 -2.77 -0.16
N SER A 70 -3.61 -3.95 -0.16
CA SER A 70 -4.31 -5.22 -0.09
C SER A 70 -3.97 -5.91 1.23
N GLU A 71 -4.97 -6.08 2.08
CA GLU A 71 -4.87 -6.99 3.22
C GLU A 71 -4.89 -8.43 2.69
N LEU A 72 -3.92 -9.21 3.15
CA LEU A 72 -3.73 -10.60 2.76
C LEU A 72 -4.04 -11.49 3.95
N ASP A 73 -4.71 -12.61 3.69
CA ASP A 73 -5.04 -13.58 4.73
C ASP A 73 -3.75 -14.02 5.47
N PRO A 74 -3.69 -13.87 6.81
CA PRO A 74 -2.54 -14.27 7.62
C PRO A 74 -2.13 -15.74 7.46
N TYR A 75 -3.04 -16.61 7.05
CA TYR A 75 -2.82 -18.04 6.84
C TYR A 75 -2.55 -18.43 5.38
N SER A 76 -2.70 -17.50 4.44
CA SER A 76 -2.38 -17.76 3.03
C SER A 76 -0.88 -17.62 2.75
N ASP A 77 -0.38 -18.40 1.80
CA ASP A 77 1.00 -18.29 1.33
C ASP A 77 1.24 -16.97 0.60
N VAL A 78 2.44 -16.42 0.77
CA VAL A 78 2.89 -15.18 0.11
C VAL A 78 4.07 -15.56 -0.76
N GLN A 79 3.99 -15.18 -2.03
CA GLN A 79 5.02 -15.47 -3.02
C GLN A 79 5.27 -14.23 -3.89
N GLU A 80 6.34 -13.50 -3.56
CA GLU A 80 6.77 -12.33 -4.32
C GLU A 80 8.22 -12.45 -4.73
N LEU A 81 8.48 -12.21 -6.01
CA LEU A 81 9.81 -12.15 -6.59
C LEU A 81 9.88 -10.92 -7.49
N VAL A 82 10.89 -10.09 -7.29
CA VAL A 82 11.16 -8.89 -8.08
C VAL A 82 12.54 -9.02 -8.70
N ASP A 83 12.62 -8.87 -10.01
CA ASP A 83 13.88 -8.76 -10.76
C ASP A 83 14.46 -7.35 -10.59
N ASN A 84 15.65 -7.25 -10.00
CA ASN A 84 16.32 -5.98 -9.71
C ASN A 84 17.09 -5.41 -10.91
N LYS A 85 17.12 -6.11 -12.05
CA LYS A 85 17.81 -5.71 -13.29
C LYS A 85 19.34 -5.60 -13.18
N ASP A 86 19.91 -6.05 -12.07
CA ASP A 86 21.36 -6.13 -11.81
C ASP A 86 21.88 -7.58 -11.72
N GLY A 87 21.04 -8.55 -12.09
CA GLY A 87 21.33 -9.98 -11.97
C GLY A 87 20.94 -10.60 -10.63
N THR A 88 20.31 -9.82 -9.73
CA THR A 88 19.76 -10.32 -8.46
C THR A 88 18.23 -10.27 -8.44
N TYR A 89 17.63 -11.04 -7.53
CA TYR A 89 16.20 -11.01 -7.25
C TYR A 89 15.96 -10.67 -5.78
N SER A 90 14.93 -9.87 -5.52
CA SER A 90 14.40 -9.66 -4.17
C SER A 90 13.13 -10.47 -3.98
N TYR A 91 12.96 -11.10 -2.81
CA TYR A 91 11.79 -11.94 -2.55
C TYR A 91 11.18 -11.71 -1.16
N ILE A 92 9.86 -11.91 -1.09
CA ILE A 92 9.09 -12.01 0.16
C ILE A 92 8.31 -13.31 0.08
N MET A 93 8.54 -14.21 1.03
CA MET A 93 7.93 -15.53 1.07
C MET A 93 7.34 -15.80 2.46
N LYS A 94 6.10 -16.30 2.49
CA LYS A 94 5.46 -16.85 3.68
C LYS A 94 4.80 -18.15 3.27
N PHE A 95 5.12 -19.26 3.92
CA PHE A 95 4.53 -20.55 3.62
C PHE A 95 4.64 -21.48 4.82
N HIS A 96 3.78 -22.50 4.85
CA HIS A 96 3.88 -23.54 5.86
C HIS A 96 5.01 -24.53 5.50
N ASN A 97 6.06 -24.58 6.32
CA ASN A 97 7.25 -25.41 6.08
C ASN A 97 7.00 -26.94 6.08
N GLY A 98 5.83 -27.39 6.53
CA GLY A 98 5.40 -28.79 6.38
C GLY A 98 4.75 -29.10 5.03
N GLY A 99 4.47 -28.09 4.21
CA GLY A 99 3.86 -28.23 2.88
C GLY A 99 4.83 -28.01 1.72
N THR A 100 5.91 -27.25 1.92
CA THR A 100 6.92 -26.93 0.90
C THR A 100 8.20 -26.39 1.54
N TYR A 101 9.26 -26.26 0.74
CA TYR A 101 10.54 -25.66 1.09
C TYR A 101 10.77 -24.31 0.37
N LEU A 102 11.73 -23.53 0.87
CA LEU A 102 12.05 -22.23 0.29
C LEU A 102 12.51 -22.37 -1.17
N GLU A 103 13.30 -23.40 -1.47
CA GLU A 103 13.83 -23.67 -2.79
C GLU A 103 12.70 -23.91 -3.81
N GLU A 104 11.68 -24.68 -3.44
CA GLU A 104 10.51 -24.94 -4.30
C GLU A 104 9.72 -23.66 -4.58
N MET A 105 9.49 -22.84 -3.55
CA MET A 105 8.81 -21.54 -3.68
C MET A 105 9.58 -20.58 -4.58
N LEU A 106 10.92 -20.58 -4.52
CA LEU A 106 11.76 -19.76 -5.37
C LEU A 106 11.74 -20.25 -6.82
N GLU A 107 11.85 -21.56 -7.06
CA GLU A 107 11.75 -22.16 -8.39
C GLU A 107 10.40 -21.83 -9.05
N GLU A 108 9.30 -22.02 -8.34
CA GLU A 108 7.97 -21.65 -8.84
C GLU A 108 7.85 -20.15 -9.17
N SER A 109 8.46 -19.28 -8.35
CA SER A 109 8.41 -17.83 -8.55
C SER A 109 9.16 -17.43 -9.82
N LEU A 110 10.34 -18.01 -10.03
CA LEU A 110 11.15 -17.80 -11.22
C LEU A 110 10.40 -18.29 -12.47
N HIS A 111 9.81 -19.49 -12.42
CA HIS A 111 8.99 -19.99 -13.52
C HIS A 111 7.79 -19.10 -13.83
N LYS A 112 7.10 -18.57 -12.83
CA LYS A 112 5.98 -17.61 -13.03
C LYS A 112 6.45 -16.31 -13.67
N LEU A 113 7.66 -15.86 -13.34
CA LEU A 113 8.25 -14.64 -13.91
C LEU A 113 8.62 -14.83 -15.38
N GLU A 114 9.28 -15.94 -15.71
CA GLU A 114 9.68 -16.29 -17.09
C GLU A 114 8.48 -16.52 -18.01
N ASN A 115 7.42 -17.17 -17.51
CA ASN A 115 6.21 -17.46 -18.29
C ASN A 115 5.26 -16.26 -18.44
N LYS A 116 5.51 -15.13 -17.74
CA LYS A 116 4.73 -13.90 -17.86
C LYS A 116 5.18 -13.00 -19.04
N GLU A 117 6.28 -13.32 -19.72
CA GLU A 117 6.77 -12.56 -20.88
C GLU A 117 6.17 -12.99 -22.24
N LEU A 118 4.95 -13.55 -22.27
CA LEU A 118 4.20 -13.90 -23.49
C LEU A 118 2.95 -13.04 -23.69
#